data_AF-A0A074YBC6-F1
#
_entry.id   AF-A0A074YBC6-F1
#
_cell.length_a   1.000
_cell.length_b   1.000
_cell.length_c   1.000
_cell.angle_alpha   90.00
_cell.angle_beta   90.00
_cell.angle_gamma   90.00
#
_symmetry.space_group_name_H-M   'P 1'
#
loop_
_entity.id
_entity.type
_entity.pdbx_description
1 polymer ?
#
loop_
_entity_poly.entity_id
_entity_poly.type
_entity_poly.pdbx_seq_one_letter_code
_entity_poly.pdbx_strand_id
1 'polypeptide(L)'
;MKQVLVEGPSSDSKAAVPRHSASLSDLSLTPIVIEKLPRAAGHTALKALWEKNSVDSKWNNSAWAKNRERSVKRKQLTDFERFKVMRLRKQARFEVRKQFAASRAQATKA
;
A
#
# COMPACT_ATOMS: atom_id res chain seq x y z
N MET A 1 -21.79 6.58 -18.57
CA MET A 1 -20.63 5.95 -17.89
C MET A 1 -21.12 4.72 -17.13
N LYS A 2 -20.30 3.67 -17.03
CA LYS A 2 -20.69 2.42 -16.36
C LYS A 2 -20.57 2.62 -14.84
N GLN A 3 -21.67 2.42 -14.12
CA GLN A 3 -21.71 2.52 -12.66
C GLN A 3 -21.57 1.15 -12.01
N VAL A 4 -21.01 1.15 -10.79
CA VAL A 4 -20.85 -0.04 -9.94
C VAL A 4 -21.30 0.26 -8.52
N LEU A 5 -21.82 -0.75 -7.83
CA LEU A 5 -22.11 -0.68 -6.41
C LEU A 5 -20.83 -1.00 -5.63
N VAL A 6 -20.39 -0.07 -4.78
CA VAL A 6 -19.16 -0.18 -3.99
C VAL A 6 -19.51 -0.24 -2.51
N GLU A 7 -18.77 -1.07 -1.79
CA GLU A 7 -18.84 -1.19 -0.33
C GLU A 7 -17.49 -1.70 0.20
N GLY A 8 -17.01 -1.09 1.28
CA GLY A 8 -15.82 -1.52 2.01
C GLY A 8 -16.18 -1.82 3.46
N PRO A 9 -16.53 -3.06 3.82
CA PRO A 9 -16.99 -3.42 5.18
C PRO A 9 -15.84 -3.61 6.18
N SER A 10 -14.70 -2.93 5.95
CA SER A 10 -13.53 -3.02 6.82
C SER A 10 -13.90 -2.65 8.26
N SER A 11 -13.24 -3.32 9.22
CA SER A 11 -13.41 -3.02 10.64
C SER A 11 -12.71 -1.72 11.06
N ASP A 12 -11.71 -1.26 10.31
CA ASP A 12 -11.06 0.03 10.54
C ASP A 12 -11.96 1.15 10.03
N SER A 13 -12.38 2.05 10.92
CA SER A 13 -13.24 3.18 10.60
C SER A 13 -12.64 4.13 9.55
N LYS A 14 -11.31 4.19 9.43
CA LYS A 14 -10.62 5.00 8.41
C LYS A 14 -10.64 4.36 7.02
N ALA A 15 -10.86 3.04 6.96
CA ALA A 15 -10.90 2.27 5.72
C ALA A 15 -12.34 1.83 5.35
N ALA A 16 -13.28 1.92 6.29
CA ALA A 16 -14.68 1.61 6.07
C ALA A 16 -15.32 2.57 5.07
N VAL A 17 -15.98 2.00 4.06
CA VAL A 17 -16.67 2.75 3.01
C VAL A 17 -18.13 2.29 2.96
N PRO A 18 -19.11 3.16 3.26
CA PRO A 18 -20.54 2.83 3.18
C PRO A 18 -20.95 2.39 1.77
N ARG A 19 -22.00 1.58 1.68
CA ARG A 19 -22.54 1.11 0.40
C ARG A 19 -23.08 2.28 -0.42
N HIS A 20 -22.53 2.50 -1.62
CA HIS A 20 -22.93 3.56 -2.52
C HIS A 20 -22.65 3.21 -3.99
N SER A 21 -23.22 3.97 -4.93
CA SER A 21 -22.90 3.89 -6.36
C SER A 21 -21.69 4.76 -6.71
N ALA A 22 -20.75 4.21 -7.47
CA ALA A 22 -19.60 4.97 -7.99
C ALA A 22 -19.43 4.73 -9.50
N SER A 23 -18.88 5.72 -10.20
CA SER A 23 -18.49 5.55 -11.60
C SER A 23 -17.22 4.71 -11.68
N LEU A 24 -17.16 3.79 -12.65
CA LEU A 24 -15.95 2.98 -12.86
C LEU A 24 -14.73 3.83 -13.27
N SER A 25 -14.95 5.06 -13.78
CA SER A 25 -13.88 6.03 -14.09
C SER A 25 -13.13 6.52 -12.86
N ASP A 26 -13.77 6.54 -11.70
CA ASP A 26 -13.25 7.16 -10.48
C ASP A 26 -12.54 6.13 -9.59
N LEU A 27 -12.56 4.86 -10.02
CA LEU A 27 -12.05 3.72 -9.28
C LEU A 27 -10.86 3.11 -10.00
N SER A 28 -9.87 2.67 -9.23
CA SER A 28 -8.77 1.84 -9.75
C SER A 28 -8.88 0.45 -9.15
N LEU A 29 -9.03 -0.56 -10.02
CA LEU A 29 -9.18 -1.95 -9.58
C LEU A 29 -7.85 -2.48 -9.00
N THR A 30 -7.97 -3.21 -7.90
CA THR A 30 -6.83 -3.88 -7.25
C THR A 30 -6.76 -5.34 -7.68
N PRO A 31 -5.59 -6.02 -7.55
CA PRO A 31 -5.48 -7.45 -7.83
C PRO A 31 -6.12 -8.35 -6.75
N ILE A 32 -6.64 -7.77 -5.65
CA ILE A 32 -7.26 -8.56 -4.58
C ILE A 32 -8.69 -8.89 -5.00
N VAL A 33 -8.96 -10.19 -5.17
CA VAL A 33 -10.27 -10.71 -5.55
C VAL A 33 -10.81 -11.61 -4.45
N ILE A 34 -12.06 -11.38 -4.03
CA ILE A 34 -12.83 -12.34 -3.24
C ILE A 34 -13.52 -13.28 -4.23
N GLU A 35 -13.03 -14.51 -4.34
CA GLU A 35 -13.59 -15.47 -5.28
C GLU A 35 -15.03 -15.86 -4.91
N LYS A 36 -15.85 -16.10 -5.93
CA LYS A 36 -17.24 -16.61 -5.81
C LYS A 36 -18.15 -15.75 -4.90
N LEU A 37 -17.94 -14.44 -4.85
CA LEU A 37 -18.88 -13.51 -4.21
C LEU A 37 -20.19 -13.47 -5.02
N PRO A 38 -21.35 -13.82 -4.42
CA PRO A 38 -22.64 -13.72 -5.11
C PRO A 38 -22.93 -12.26 -5.51
N ARG A 39 -23.48 -12.07 -6.71
CA ARG A 39 -23.96 -10.75 -7.12
C ARG A 39 -25.05 -10.28 -6.15
N ALA A 40 -25.00 -9.01 -5.77
CA ALA A 40 -25.91 -8.39 -4.80
C ALA A 40 -25.87 -9.00 -3.37
N ALA A 41 -24.74 -9.57 -2.95
CA ALA A 41 -24.54 -9.97 -1.56
C ALA A 41 -24.81 -8.81 -0.57
N GLY A 42 -25.47 -9.12 0.55
CA GLY A 42 -25.73 -8.17 1.62
C GLY A 42 -24.47 -7.84 2.44
N HIS A 43 -24.54 -6.79 3.27
CA HIS A 43 -23.43 -6.31 4.09
C HIS A 43 -22.83 -7.41 4.96
N THR A 44 -23.67 -8.16 5.69
CA THR A 44 -23.24 -9.21 6.62
C THR A 44 -22.45 -10.31 5.92
N ALA A 45 -22.94 -10.79 4.78
CA ALA A 45 -22.28 -11.83 3.99
C ALA A 45 -20.96 -11.33 3.39
N LEU A 46 -20.95 -10.09 2.88
CA LEU A 46 -19.73 -9.46 2.34
C LEU A 46 -18.68 -9.28 3.43
N LYS A 47 -19.06 -8.81 4.62
CA LYS A 47 -18.17 -8.62 5.77
C LYS A 47 -17.54 -9.93 6.22
N ALA A 48 -18.34 -10.99 6.37
CA ALA A 48 -17.82 -12.31 6.72
C ALA A 48 -16.81 -12.83 5.68
N LEU A 49 -17.08 -12.63 4.38
CA LEU A 49 -16.14 -13.02 3.32
C LEU A 49 -14.90 -12.13 3.27
N TRP A 50 -15.03 -10.84 3.55
CA TRP A 50 -13.93 -9.87 3.62
C TRP A 50 -12.92 -10.25 4.70
N GLU A 51 -13.43 -10.58 5.90
CA GLU A 51 -12.65 -11.05 7.04
C GLU A 51 -12.03 -12.42 6.77
N LYS A 52 -12.83 -13.38 6.25
CA LYS A 52 -12.33 -14.72 5.87
C LYS A 52 -11.18 -14.67 4.87
N ASN A 53 -11.21 -13.70 3.94
CA ASN A 53 -10.16 -13.54 2.94
C ASN A 53 -9.02 -12.61 3.40
N SER A 54 -9.08 -12.11 4.64
CA SER A 54 -8.10 -11.19 5.23
C SER A 54 -7.76 -10.03 4.30
N VAL A 55 -8.77 -9.43 3.66
CA VAL A 55 -8.59 -8.43 2.59
C VAL A 55 -7.80 -7.23 3.10
N ASP A 56 -8.10 -6.74 4.30
CA ASP A 56 -7.38 -5.61 4.90
C ASP A 56 -5.90 -5.92 5.12
N SER A 57 -5.58 -7.13 5.56
CA SER A 57 -4.20 -7.58 5.72
C SER A 57 -3.48 -7.68 4.38
N LYS A 58 -4.13 -8.25 3.35
CA LYS A 58 -3.59 -8.34 1.99
C LYS A 58 -3.34 -6.95 1.40
N TRP A 59 -4.28 -6.02 1.61
CA TRP A 59 -4.15 -4.63 1.17
C TRP A 59 -2.98 -3.94 1.88
N ASN A 60 -2.92 -3.98 3.21
CA ASN A 60 -1.87 -3.33 4.00
C ASN A 60 -0.47 -3.89 3.69
N ASN A 61 -0.38 -5.18 3.35
CA ASN A 61 0.89 -5.79 2.96
C ASN A 61 1.29 -5.52 1.51
N SER A 62 0.38 -5.04 0.67
CA SER A 62 0.66 -4.73 -0.73
C SER A 62 1.70 -3.61 -0.89
N ALA A 63 2.48 -3.69 -1.98
CA ALA A 63 3.41 -2.61 -2.32
C ALA A 63 2.68 -1.27 -2.55
N TRP A 64 1.44 -1.32 -3.04
CA TRP A 64 0.61 -0.13 -3.27
C TRP A 64 0.31 0.59 -1.94
N ALA A 65 -0.24 -0.11 -0.95
CA ALA A 65 -0.54 0.48 0.34
C ALA A 65 0.72 1.05 1.02
N LYS A 66 1.81 0.27 1.02
CA LYS A 66 3.11 0.69 1.58
C LYS A 66 3.68 1.93 0.90
N ASN A 67 3.54 2.03 -0.43
CA ASN A 67 3.99 3.21 -1.17
C ASN A 67 3.12 4.43 -0.91
N ARG A 68 1.79 4.25 -0.81
CA ARG A 68 0.86 5.32 -0.45
C ARG A 68 1.16 5.87 0.93
N GLU A 69 1.34 4.98 1.91
CA GLU A 69 1.70 5.35 3.28
C GLU A 69 3.04 6.11 3.32
N ARG A 70 4.06 5.62 2.61
CA ARG A 70 5.36 6.30 2.49
C ARG A 70 5.22 7.70 1.89
N SER A 71 4.36 7.87 0.89
CA SER A 71 4.09 9.17 0.26
C SER A 71 3.43 10.14 1.25
N VAL A 72 2.42 9.67 1.99
CA VAL A 72 1.74 10.46 3.03
C VAL A 72 2.73 10.88 4.12
N LYS A 73 3.52 9.94 4.66
CA LYS A 73 4.55 10.22 5.67
C LYS A 73 5.55 11.27 5.19
N ARG A 74 6.01 11.18 3.93
CA ARG A 74 6.93 12.17 3.33
C ARG A 74 6.31 13.57 3.25
N LYS A 75 5.02 13.67 2.93
CA LYS A 75 4.32 14.97 2.89
C LYS A 75 4.16 15.58 4.27
N GLN A 76 4.09 14.76 5.32
CA GLN A 76 3.89 15.19 6.70
C GLN A 76 5.19 15.57 7.43
N LEU A 77 6.37 15.42 6.81
CA LEU A 77 7.64 15.71 7.48
C LEU A 77 7.82 17.21 7.76
N THR A 78 8.17 17.52 9.00
CA THR A 78 8.68 18.82 9.43
C THR A 78 10.08 19.07 8.85
N ASP A 79 10.52 20.33 8.87
CA ASP A 79 11.83 20.68 8.31
C ASP A 79 13.00 20.03 9.05
N PHE A 80 12.91 19.94 10.38
CA PHE A 80 13.90 19.24 11.19
C PHE A 80 13.98 17.74 10.86
N GLU A 81 12.85 17.08 10.63
CA GLU A 81 12.82 15.68 10.22
C GLU A 81 13.40 15.49 8.81
N ARG A 82 13.16 16.42 7.88
CA ARG A 82 13.80 16.40 6.56
C ARG A 82 15.33 16.50 6.68
N PHE A 83 15.84 17.34 7.57
CA PHE A 83 17.28 17.42 7.86
C PHE A 83 17.83 16.09 8.40
N LYS A 84 17.15 15.45 9.36
CA LYS A 84 17.51 14.12 9.87
C LYS A 84 17.55 13.08 8.75
N VAL A 85 16.51 13.02 7.93
CA VAL A 85 16.44 12.11 6.78
C VAL A 85 17.61 12.35 5.80
N MET A 86 17.93 13.61 5.51
CA MET A 86 19.08 13.96 4.64
C MET A 86 20.40 13.43 5.21
N ARG A 87 20.66 13.64 6.50
CA ARG A 87 21.87 13.16 7.17
C ARG A 87 21.99 11.64 7.15
N LEU A 88 20.92 10.92 7.51
CA LEU A 88 20.88 9.46 7.49
C LEU A 88 21.06 8.89 6.07
N ARG A 89 20.45 9.52 5.07
CA ARG A 89 20.66 9.13 3.66
C ARG A 89 22.10 9.33 3.20
N LYS A 90 22.79 10.37 3.69
CA LYS A 90 24.21 10.59 3.39
C LYS A 90 25.09 9.49 3.98
N GLN A 91 24.84 9.08 5.23
CA GLN A 91 25.54 7.96 5.89
C GLN A 91 25.33 6.64 5.15
N ALA A 92 24.07 6.29 4.86
CA ALA A 92 23.73 5.07 4.14
C ALA A 92 24.39 5.01 2.74
N ARG A 93 24.38 6.12 1.99
CA ARG A 93 25.05 6.21 0.69
C ARG A 93 26.56 6.01 0.77
N PHE A 94 27.20 6.57 1.80
CA PHE A 94 28.63 6.41 2.00
C PHE A 94 29.00 4.93 2.22
N GLU A 95 28.27 4.25 3.10
CA GLU A 95 28.51 2.83 3.40
C GLU A 95 28.29 1.94 2.16
N VAL A 96 27.21 2.16 1.41
CA VAL A 96 26.95 1.43 0.16
C VAL A 96 28.07 1.65 -0.86
N ARG A 97 28.59 2.88 -1.00
CA ARG A 97 29.71 3.16 -1.92
C ARG A 97 31.00 2.49 -1.50
N LYS A 98 31.27 2.43 -0.19
CA LYS A 98 32.43 1.74 0.37
C LYS A 98 32.38 0.24 0.06
N GLN A 99 31.24 -0.40 0.35
CA GLN A 99 31.02 -1.83 0.05
C GLN A 99 31.10 -2.11 -1.46
N PHE A 100 30.51 -1.25 -2.28
CA PHE A 100 30.58 -1.37 -3.73
C PHE A 100 32.03 -1.25 -4.25
N ALA A 101 32.81 -0.30 -3.75
CA ALA A 101 34.22 -0.18 -4.13
C ALA A 101 35.03 -1.42 -3.74
N ALA A 102 34.80 -1.98 -2.55
CA ALA A 102 35.45 -3.20 -2.08
C ALA A 102 35.09 -4.41 -2.96
N SER A 103 33.79 -4.63 -3.24
CA SER A 103 33.34 -5.72 -4.12
C SER A 103 33.89 -5.59 -5.55
N ARG A 104 33.96 -4.38 -6.10
CA ARG A 104 34.58 -4.13 -7.42
C ARG A 104 36.07 -4.47 -7.41
N ALA A 105 36.81 -4.08 -6.37
CA ALA A 105 38.23 -4.40 -6.25
C ALA A 105 38.49 -5.91 -6.11
N GLN A 106 37.60 -6.65 -5.45
CA GLN A 106 37.64 -8.11 -5.39
C GLN A 106 37.34 -8.74 -6.75
N ALA A 107 36.34 -8.24 -7.47
CA ALA A 107 35.96 -8.74 -8.80
C ALA A 107 37.06 -8.51 -9.86
N THR A 108 37.90 -7.48 -9.71
CA THR A 108 39.05 -7.24 -10.59
C THR A 108 40.30 -8.06 -10.24
N LYS A 109 40.31 -8.75 -9.10
CA LYS A 109 41.44 -9.62 -8.67
C LYS A 109 41.21 -11.11 -9.01
N ALA A 110 39.99 -11.49 -9.35
CA ALA A 110 39.65 -12.79 -9.93
C ALA A 110 39.82 -12.73 -11.46
#